data_AF-A0A3C1UHC3-F1
#
_entry.id   AF-A0A3C1UHC3-F1
#
_cell.length_a   1.000
_cell.length_b   1.000
_cell.length_c   1.000
_cell.angle_alpha   90.00
_cell.angle_beta   90.00
_cell.angle_gamma   90.00
#
_symmetry.space_group_name_H-M   'P 1'
#
loop_
_entity.id
_entity.type
_entity.pdbx_description
1 polymer ?
#
loop_
_entity_poly.entity_id
_entity_poly.type
_entity_poly.pdbx_seq_one_letter_code
_entity_poly.pdbx_strand_id
1 'polypeptide(L)'
;MKNKLLQRIILDVVLFGSAMAGAWWIIFPVGIICAWYYPRYFEFPLAAFAFDVIYGAPREMFYNFVYIYSLVALILFLIIITLRSKVRKDLWQRTF
;
A
#
# COMPACT_ATOMS: atom_id res chain seq x y z
N MET A 1 -22.85 5.29 3.83
CA MET A 1 -21.65 5.31 4.70
C MET A 1 -21.21 3.92 5.18
N LYS A 2 -22.10 3.08 5.74
CA LYS A 2 -21.77 1.71 6.21
C LYS A 2 -21.03 0.84 5.18
N ASN A 3 -21.44 0.88 3.90
CA ASN A 3 -20.85 0.01 2.87
C ASN A 3 -19.37 0.30 2.58
N LYS A 4 -18.93 1.57 2.65
CA LYS A 4 -17.51 1.92 2.40
C LYS A 4 -16.59 1.53 3.55
N LEU A 5 -17.10 1.57 4.79
CA LEU A 5 -16.35 1.12 5.96
C LEU A 5 -16.18 -0.40 5.94
N LEU A 6 -17.26 -1.13 5.62
CA LEU A 6 -17.21 -2.59 5.51
C LEU A 6 -16.25 -3.04 4.39
N GLN A 7 -16.29 -2.38 3.23
CA GLN A 7 -15.34 -2.64 2.15
C GLN A 7 -13.89 -2.40 2.57
N ARG A 8 -13.62 -1.33 3.32
CA ARG A 8 -12.27 -1.06 3.85
C ARG A 8 -11.81 -2.18 4.79
N ILE A 9 -12.66 -2.58 5.74
CA ILE A 9 -12.34 -3.66 6.69
C ILE A 9 -12.06 -4.97 5.96
N ILE A 10 -12.87 -5.33 4.95
CA ILE A 10 -12.65 -6.54 4.15
C ILE A 10 -11.29 -6.47 3.42
N LEU A 11 -10.97 -5.33 2.82
CA LEU A 11 -9.69 -5.14 2.14
C LEU A 11 -8.51 -5.18 3.12
N ASP A 12 -8.66 -4.63 4.32
CA ASP A 12 -7.64 -4.69 5.38
C ASP A 12 -7.40 -6.14 5.81
N VAL A 13 -8.46 -6.94 5.95
CA VAL A 13 -8.36 -8.39 6.24
C VAL A 13 -7.66 -9.13 5.10
N VAL A 14 -7.97 -8.82 3.84
CA VAL A 14 -7.30 -9.43 2.68
C VAL A 14 -5.83 -9.04 2.62
N LEU A 15 -5.51 -7.76 2.85
CA LEU A 15 -4.16 -7.24 2.84
C LEU A 15 -3.32 -7.87 3.96
N PHE A 16 -3.86 -7.91 5.18
CA PHE A 16 -3.18 -8.54 6.31
C PHE A 16 -3.06 -10.06 6.14
N GLY A 17 -4.12 -10.73 5.69
CA GLY A 17 -4.10 -12.16 5.40
C GLY A 17 -3.08 -12.53 4.32
N SER A 18 -2.97 -11.73 3.25
CA SER A 18 -1.95 -11.93 2.23
C SER A 18 -0.53 -11.65 2.74
N ALA A 19 -0.36 -10.69 3.64
CA ALA A 19 0.91 -10.47 4.34
C ALA A 19 1.31 -11.69 5.18
N MET A 20 0.39 -12.24 5.97
CA MET A 20 0.63 -13.45 6.78
C MET A 20 0.83 -14.73 5.95
N ALA A 21 0.35 -14.77 4.71
CA ALA A 21 0.49 -15.92 3.83
C ALA A 21 1.77 -15.90 2.98
N GLY A 22 2.59 -14.85 3.07
CA GLY A 22 3.77 -14.71 2.21
C GLY A 22 3.43 -14.27 0.77
N ALA A 23 2.18 -13.87 0.50
CA ALA A 23 1.69 -13.56 -0.84
C ALA A 23 1.95 -12.09 -1.23
N TRP A 24 3.23 -11.71 -1.36
CA TRP A 24 3.64 -10.35 -1.72
C TRP A 24 2.99 -9.85 -3.03
N TRP A 25 2.76 -10.74 -3.99
CA TRP A 25 2.08 -10.41 -5.25
C TRP A 25 0.62 -9.95 -5.09
N ILE A 26 -0.01 -10.18 -3.92
CA ILE A 26 -1.35 -9.65 -3.58
C ILE A 26 -1.23 -8.31 -2.86
N ILE A 27 -0.27 -8.20 -1.93
CA ILE A 27 -0.07 -7.01 -1.08
C ILE A 27 0.11 -5.74 -1.92
N PHE A 28 0.94 -5.81 -2.97
CA PHE A 28 1.25 -4.63 -3.79
C PHE A 28 0.05 -4.17 -4.64
N PRO A 29 -0.58 -5.00 -5.49
CA PRO A 29 -1.73 -4.56 -6.28
C PRO A 29 -2.89 -4.09 -5.40
N VAL A 30 -3.24 -4.85 -4.34
CA VAL A 30 -4.35 -4.48 -3.44
C VAL A 30 -4.01 -3.20 -2.70
N GLY A 31 -2.80 -3.08 -2.18
CA GLY A 31 -2.32 -1.89 -1.46
C GLY A 31 -2.31 -0.64 -2.31
N ILE A 32 -1.85 -0.72 -3.57
CA ILE A 32 -1.86 0.40 -4.53
C ILE A 32 -3.29 0.85 -4.82
N ILE A 33 -4.19 -0.09 -5.11
CA ILE A 33 -5.61 0.21 -5.37
C ILE A 33 -6.21 0.89 -4.12
N CYS A 34 -6.01 0.33 -2.94
CA CYS A 34 -6.56 0.87 -1.70
C CYS A 34 -6.00 2.26 -1.38
N ALA A 35 -4.69 2.48 -1.56
CA ALA A 35 -4.05 3.78 -1.35
C ALA A 35 -4.57 4.86 -2.32
N TRP A 36 -4.94 4.48 -3.54
CA TRP A 36 -5.55 5.39 -4.51
C TRP A 36 -6.99 5.75 -4.13
N TYR A 37 -7.81 4.75 -3.80
CA TYR A 37 -9.24 4.94 -3.53
C TYR A 37 -9.49 5.55 -2.14
N TYR A 38 -8.89 5.01 -1.08
CA TYR A 38 -9.13 5.45 0.29
C TYR A 38 -8.18 6.59 0.68
N PRO A 39 -8.67 7.73 1.18
CA PRO A 39 -7.81 8.77 1.74
C PRO A 39 -7.15 8.25 3.03
N ARG A 40 -5.84 8.49 3.19
CA ARG A 40 -5.06 8.12 4.37
C ARG A 40 -5.09 6.60 4.66
N TYR A 41 -4.74 5.80 3.65
CA TYR A 41 -4.66 4.35 3.75
C TYR A 41 -3.22 3.91 4.07
N PHE A 42 -2.82 4.05 5.34
CA PHE A 42 -1.47 3.72 5.81
C PHE A 42 -1.25 2.22 6.02
N GLU A 43 -2.31 1.42 5.89
CA GLU A 43 -2.31 -0.02 6.05
C GLU A 43 -1.42 -0.71 4.99
N PHE A 44 -1.25 -0.11 3.81
CA PHE A 44 -0.35 -0.63 2.78
C PHE A 44 1.14 -0.69 3.20
N PRO A 45 1.80 0.44 3.54
CA PRO A 45 3.18 0.38 4.01
C PRO A 45 3.33 -0.41 5.32
N LEU A 46 2.32 -0.42 6.20
CA LEU A 46 2.32 -1.25 7.40
C LEU A 46 2.29 -2.76 7.09
N ALA A 47 1.48 -3.19 6.12
CA ALA A 47 1.42 -4.59 5.71
C ALA A 47 2.73 -5.05 5.05
N ALA A 48 3.35 -4.21 4.22
CA ALA A 48 4.66 -4.48 3.64
C ALA A 48 5.77 -4.53 4.70
N PHE A 49 5.67 -3.70 5.75
CA PHE A 49 6.56 -3.77 6.91
C PHE A 49 6.39 -5.05 7.71
N ALA A 50 5.16 -5.43 8.02
CA ALA A 50 4.90 -6.71 8.67
C ALA A 50 5.43 -7.89 7.83
N PHE A 51 5.30 -7.80 6.50
CA PHE A 51 5.84 -8.80 5.59
C PHE A 51 7.37 -8.92 5.69
N ASP A 52 8.11 -7.81 5.66
CA ASP A 52 9.57 -7.83 5.84
C ASP A 52 9.98 -8.32 7.23
N VAL A 53 9.21 -8.00 8.28
CA VAL A 53 9.52 -8.50 9.63
C VAL A 53 9.39 -10.03 9.70
N ILE A 54 8.43 -10.62 8.99
CA ILE A 54 8.16 -12.06 9.03
C ILE A 54 9.02 -12.83 8.03
N TYR A 55 9.16 -12.31 6.81
CA TYR A 55 9.76 -13.00 5.67
C TYR A 55 11.02 -12.32 5.13
N GLY A 56 11.37 -11.15 5.65
CA GLY A 56 12.57 -10.42 5.24
C GLY A 56 13.80 -11.26 5.55
N ALA A 57 14.52 -11.61 4.50
CA ALA A 57 15.79 -12.29 4.59
C ALA A 57 16.86 -11.38 3.98
N PRO A 58 18.05 -11.27 4.60
CA PRO A 58 19.16 -10.57 3.99
C PRO A 58 19.50 -11.24 2.67
N ARG A 59 19.41 -10.49 1.58
CA ARG A 59 19.81 -10.94 0.25
C ARG A 59 21.01 -10.12 -0.20
N GLU A 60 22.04 -10.79 -0.69
CA GLU A 60 23.27 -10.15 -1.18
C GLU A 60 22.99 -9.12 -2.28
N MET A 61 22.00 -9.42 -3.15
CA MET A 61 21.54 -8.52 -4.22
C MET A 61 21.10 -7.13 -3.71
N PHE A 62 20.70 -7.04 -2.45
CA PHE A 62 20.22 -5.81 -1.83
C PHE A 62 21.14 -5.33 -0.70
N TYR A 63 22.45 -5.62 -0.78
CA TYR A 63 23.41 -5.24 0.25
C TYR A 63 23.01 -5.72 1.67
N ASN A 64 22.39 -6.89 1.75
CA ASN A 64 21.84 -7.48 2.98
C ASN A 64 20.74 -6.63 3.66
N PHE A 65 20.08 -5.74 2.91
CA PHE A 65 18.96 -4.97 3.41
C PHE A 65 17.71 -5.85 3.55
N VAL A 66 17.11 -5.83 4.75
CA VAL A 66 15.99 -6.72 5.11
C VAL A 66 14.62 -6.11 4.75
N TYR A 67 14.50 -4.78 4.71
CA TYR A 67 13.21 -4.07 4.61
C TYR A 67 12.86 -3.62 3.19
N ILE A 68 13.15 -4.45 2.19
CA ILE A 68 13.03 -4.08 0.78
C ILE A 68 11.56 -3.82 0.42
N TYR A 69 10.64 -4.70 0.83
CA TYR A 69 9.24 -4.56 0.46
C TYR A 69 8.60 -3.32 1.11
N SER A 70 8.99 -3.01 2.34
CA SER A 70 8.62 -1.80 3.08
C SER A 70 9.07 -0.55 2.35
N LEU A 71 10.33 -0.54 1.90
CA LEU A 71 10.90 0.60 1.18
C LEU A 71 10.16 0.83 -0.14
N VAL A 72 9.93 -0.23 -0.91
CA VAL A 72 9.18 -0.16 -2.18
C VAL A 72 7.74 0.30 -1.93
N ALA A 73 7.05 -0.26 -0.95
CA ALA A 73 5.68 0.11 -0.60
C ALA A 73 5.59 1.58 -0.15
N LEU A 74 6.54 2.06 0.64
CA LEU A 74 6.61 3.44 1.08
C LEU A 74 6.80 4.40 -0.10
N ILE A 75 7.72 4.10 -1.02
CA ILE A 75 7.94 4.90 -2.23
C ILE A 75 6.66 4.96 -3.07
N LEU A 76 6.03 3.81 -3.34
CA LEU A 76 4.79 3.75 -4.10
C LEU A 76 3.66 4.53 -3.42
N PHE A 77 3.54 4.41 -2.10
CA PHE A 77 2.55 5.14 -1.31
C PHE A 77 2.72 6.66 -1.41
N LEU A 78 3.97 7.15 -1.32
CA LEU A 78 4.29 8.57 -1.49
C LEU A 78 3.98 9.07 -2.91
N ILE A 79 4.32 8.27 -3.93
CA ILE A 79 3.97 8.55 -5.33
C ILE A 79 2.45 8.69 -5.48
N ILE A 80 1.68 7.73 -4.96
CA ILE A 80 0.22 7.72 -5.04
C ILE A 80 -0.38 8.96 -4.36
N ILE A 81 0.08 9.30 -3.15
CA ILE A 81 -0.40 10.51 -2.44
C ILE A 81 -0.12 11.76 -3.26
N THR A 82 1.10 11.88 -3.80
CA THR A 82 1.52 13.04 -4.58
C THR A 82 0.71 13.16 -5.87
N LEU A 83 0.57 12.07 -6.64
CA LEU A 83 -0.21 12.05 -7.87
C LEU A 83 -1.69 12.37 -7.61
N ARG A 84 -2.27 11.78 -6.58
CA ARG A 84 -3.66 12.03 -6.20
C ARG A 84 -3.90 13.51 -5.85
N SER A 85 -2.95 14.15 -5.19
CA SER A 85 -3.03 15.58 -4.87
C SER A 85 -3.03 16.46 -6.13
N LYS A 86 -2.28 16.08 -7.17
CA LYS A 86 -2.23 16.80 -8.45
C LYS A 86 -3.50 16.58 -9.26
N VAL A 87 -3.89 15.32 -9.45
CA VAL A 87 -5.09 14.95 -10.23
C VAL A 87 -6.35 15.59 -9.68
N ARG A 88 -6.49 15.65 -8.35
CA ARG A 88 -7.66 16.30 -7.74
C ARG A 88 -7.67 17.82 -7.94
N LYS A 89 -6.51 18.48 -7.97
CA LYS A 89 -6.42 19.92 -8.26
C LYS A 89 -6.77 20.22 -9.72
N ASP A 90 -6.26 19.42 -10.66
CA ASP A 90 -6.53 19.58 -12.09
C ASP A 90 -8.01 19.38 -12.44
N LEU A 91 -8.69 18.41 -11.80
CA LEU A 91 -10.12 18.20 -12.01
C LEU A 91 -10.94 19.44 -11.63
N TRP A 92 -10.58 20.13 -10.53
CA TRP A 92 -11.26 21.36 -10.12
C TRP A 92 -10.99 22.54 -11.05
N GLN A 93 -9.79 22.66 -11.64
CA GLN A 93 -9.47 23.74 -12.59
C GLN A 93 -10.13 23.58 -13.96
N ARG A 94 -10.58 22.37 -14.32
CA ARG A 94 -11.28 22.12 -15.60
C ARG A 94 -12.80 22.30 -15.53
N THR A 95 -13.36 22.52 -14.34
CA THR A 95 -14.81 22.63 -14.14
C THR A 95 -15.30 24.05 -13.86
N PHE A 96 -14.40 25.03 -13.81
CA PHE A 96 -14.65 26.46 -13.63
C PHE A 96 -13.80 27.25 -14.62
#